data_AF-A0AAW8KZF6-F1
#
_entry.id   AF-A0AAW8KZF6-F1
#
_cell.length_a   1.000
_cell.length_b   1.000
_cell.length_c   1.000
_cell.angle_alpha   90.00
_cell.angle_beta   90.00
_cell.angle_gamma   90.00
#
_symmetry.space_group_name_H-M   'P 1'
#
loop_
_entity.id
_entity.type
_entity.pdbx_description
1 polymer ?
#
loop_
_entity_poly.entity_id
_entity_poly.type
_entity_poly.pdbx_seq_one_letter_code
_entity_poly.pdbx_strand_id
1 'polypeptide(L)'
;LKKLYFLHTDLEGLYYLLFKAMFETKLTYPKAYQTALRYRTWLINEIYSQLRAIKKDATFQDAKLFLYMIEGAIIQLLSSEQKDERERVLDCFLISTINYH
;
A
#
# COMPACT_ATOMS: atom_id res chain seq x y z
N LEU A 1 -4.15 2.82 -10.04
CA LEU A 1 -3.31 3.18 -8.86
C LEU A 1 -4.06 3.96 -7.79
N LYS A 2 -4.64 5.14 -8.07
CA LYS A 2 -5.40 5.92 -7.04
C LYS A 2 -6.48 5.10 -6.31
N LYS A 3 -7.32 4.35 -7.04
CA LYS A 3 -8.32 3.45 -6.44
C LYS A 3 -7.71 2.41 -5.50
N LEU A 4 -6.56 1.86 -5.89
CA LEU A 4 -5.81 0.86 -5.12
C LEU A 4 -5.30 1.49 -3.82
N TYR A 5 -4.75 2.70 -3.89
CA TYR A 5 -4.32 3.47 -2.72
C TYR A 5 -5.47 3.74 -1.74
N PHE A 6 -6.58 4.32 -2.20
CA PHE A 6 -7.71 4.64 -1.31
C PHE A 6 -8.31 3.38 -0.67
N LEU A 7 -8.49 2.30 -1.44
CA LEU A 7 -8.98 1.03 -0.90
C LEU A 7 -8.09 0.47 0.22
N HIS A 8 -6.76 0.66 0.10
CA HIS A 8 -5.78 0.11 1.04
C HIS A 8 -5.35 1.12 2.11
N THR A 9 -5.91 2.32 2.13
CA THR A 9 -5.67 3.31 3.20
C THR A 9 -6.93 3.58 4.02
N ASP A 10 -8.02 2.87 3.72
CA ASP A 10 -9.25 2.91 4.50
C ASP A 10 -9.07 2.13 5.82
N LEU A 11 -9.18 2.84 6.95
CA LEU A 11 -9.09 2.24 8.29
C LEU A 11 -10.32 1.39 8.65
N GLU A 12 -11.43 1.56 7.94
CA GLU A 12 -12.62 0.70 8.06
C GLU A 12 -12.57 -0.46 7.06
N GLY A 13 -11.57 -0.48 6.17
CA GLY A 13 -11.40 -1.49 5.12
C GLY A 13 -10.77 -2.79 5.60
N LEU A 14 -11.04 -3.88 4.88
CA LEU A 14 -10.50 -5.22 5.18
C LEU A 14 -8.96 -5.27 5.14
N TYR A 15 -8.33 -4.43 4.32
CA TYR A 15 -6.87 -4.38 4.26
C TYR A 15 -6.25 -3.91 5.58
N TYR A 16 -6.89 -3.00 6.31
CA TYR A 16 -6.39 -2.56 7.60
C TYR A 16 -6.29 -3.71 8.61
N LEU A 17 -7.25 -4.64 8.59
CA LEU A 17 -7.20 -5.85 9.43
C LEU A 17 -5.99 -6.73 9.07
N LEU A 18 -5.71 -6.92 7.78
CA LEU A 18 -4.55 -7.68 7.31
C LEU A 18 -3.25 -6.98 7.67
N PHE A 19 -3.19 -5.66 7.52
CA PHE A 19 -2.06 -4.84 7.94
C PHE A 19 -1.77 -5.02 9.43
N LYS A 20 -2.78 -4.85 10.28
CA LYS A 20 -2.70 -5.05 11.72
C LYS A 20 -2.22 -6.46 12.09
N ALA A 21 -2.75 -7.48 11.41
CA ALA A 21 -2.38 -8.87 11.65
C ALA A 21 -0.88 -9.14 11.41
N MET A 22 -0.22 -8.45 10.48
CA MET A 22 1.22 -8.60 10.24
C MET A 22 2.08 -8.25 11.46
N PHE A 23 1.63 -7.27 12.27
CA PHE A 23 2.39 -6.78 13.42
C PHE A 23 1.97 -7.46 14.72
N GLU A 24 0.68 -7.72 14.90
CA GLU A 24 0.13 -8.11 16.21
C GLU A 24 0.02 -9.63 16.41
N THR A 25 -0.03 -10.41 15.32
CA THR A 25 -0.43 -11.83 15.41
C THR A 25 0.70 -12.84 15.23
N LYS A 26 1.93 -12.38 14.99
CA LYS A 26 3.07 -13.24 14.66
C LYS A 26 3.31 -14.38 15.67
N LEU A 27 3.14 -14.10 16.96
CA LEU A 27 3.36 -15.06 18.04
C LEU A 27 2.07 -15.70 18.57
N THR A 28 0.92 -15.04 18.40
CA THR A 28 -0.35 -15.42 19.03
C THR A 28 -1.28 -16.18 18.08
N TYR A 29 -1.29 -15.81 16.79
CA TYR A 29 -2.13 -16.45 15.76
C TYR A 29 -1.33 -16.64 14.45
N PRO A 30 -0.43 -17.63 14.38
CA PRO A 30 0.49 -17.80 13.25
C PRO A 30 -0.21 -18.01 11.89
N LYS A 31 -1.42 -18.59 11.89
CA LYS A 31 -2.22 -18.73 10.66
C LYS A 31 -2.73 -17.38 10.13
N ALA A 32 -3.13 -16.47 11.02
CA ALA A 32 -3.55 -15.12 10.64
C ALA A 32 -2.35 -14.33 10.09
N TYR A 33 -1.20 -14.41 10.76
CA TYR A 33 0.06 -13.83 10.29
C TYR A 33 0.46 -14.33 8.89
N GLN A 34 0.43 -15.65 8.66
CA GLN A 34 0.73 -16.21 7.33
C GLN A 34 -0.26 -15.75 6.25
N THR A 35 -1.54 -15.62 6.60
CA THR A 35 -2.57 -15.11 5.68
C THR A 35 -2.27 -13.66 5.29
N ALA A 36 -1.89 -12.83 6.27
CA ALA A 36 -1.52 -11.44 6.02
C ALA A 36 -0.26 -11.31 5.13
N LEU A 37 0.77 -12.13 5.35
CA LEU A 37 1.97 -12.16 4.49
C LEU A 37 1.67 -12.62 3.05
N ARG A 38 0.80 -13.62 2.89
CA ARG A 38 0.33 -14.07 1.57
C ARG A 38 -0.40 -12.96 0.84
N TYR A 39 -1.31 -12.26 1.53
CA TYR A 39 -2.00 -11.12 0.96
C TYR A 39 -1.02 -10.00 0.57
N ARG A 40 -0.04 -9.66 1.43
CA ARG A 40 0.99 -8.68 1.11
C ARG A 40 1.75 -9.04 -0.18
N THR A 41 2.07 -10.31 -0.35
CA THR A 41 2.77 -10.83 -1.54
C THR A 41 1.88 -10.77 -2.78
N TRP A 42 0.58 -11.03 -2.65
CA TRP A 42 -0.37 -10.84 -3.74
C TRP A 42 -0.48 -9.35 -4.11
N LEU A 43 -0.64 -8.47 -3.11
CA LEU A 43 -0.84 -7.04 -3.32
C LEU A 43 0.34 -6.38 -4.04
N ILE A 44 1.58 -6.70 -3.68
CA ILE A 44 2.74 -6.15 -4.38
C ILE A 44 2.80 -6.57 -5.84
N ASN A 45 2.42 -7.82 -6.16
CA ASN A 45 2.35 -8.30 -7.54
C ASN A 45 1.22 -7.62 -8.32
N GLU A 46 0.08 -7.38 -7.66
CA GLU A 46 -1.03 -6.64 -8.24
C GLU A 46 -0.62 -5.19 -8.54
N ILE A 47 -0.02 -4.48 -7.58
CA ILE A 47 0.52 -3.13 -7.77
C ILE A 47 1.51 -3.10 -8.93
N TYR A 48 2.43 -4.07 -9.00
CA TYR A 48 3.40 -4.18 -10.09
C TYR A 48 2.73 -4.35 -11.45
N SER A 49 1.73 -5.23 -11.55
CA SER A 49 0.93 -5.43 -12.77
C SER A 49 0.25 -4.14 -13.23
N GLN A 50 -0.40 -3.43 -12.29
CA GLN A 50 -1.07 -2.16 -12.56
C GLN A 50 -0.08 -1.05 -12.96
N LEU A 51 1.10 -1.01 -12.34
CA LEU A 51 2.17 -0.07 -12.73
C LEU A 51 2.66 -0.36 -14.15
N ARG A 52 2.91 -1.62 -14.51
CA ARG A 52 3.36 -2.03 -15.86
C ARG A 52 2.35 -1.70 -16.96
N ALA A 53 1.06 -1.71 -16.63
CA ALA A 53 0.00 -1.32 -17.56
C ALA A 53 0.04 0.17 -17.92
N ILE A 54 0.56 1.02 -17.03
CA ILE A 54 0.62 2.48 -17.19
C ILE A 54 2.02 2.94 -17.62
N LYS A 55 3.07 2.28 -17.10
CA LYS A 55 4.48 2.56 -17.33
C LYS A 55 5.22 1.25 -17.64
N LYS A 56 5.56 1.03 -18.92
CA LYS A 56 6.11 -0.25 -19.40
C LYS A 56 7.46 -0.62 -18.77
N ASP A 57 8.26 0.36 -18.38
CA ASP A 57 9.57 0.21 -17.74
C ASP A 57 9.48 0.18 -16.20
N ALA A 58 8.27 0.19 -15.61
CA ALA A 58 8.09 0.09 -14.17
C ALA A 58 8.78 -1.16 -13.62
N THR A 59 9.46 -0.98 -12.49
CA THR A 59 10.23 -2.00 -11.80
C THR A 59 9.45 -2.58 -10.63
N PHE A 60 9.88 -3.75 -10.14
CA PHE A 60 9.33 -4.29 -8.91
C PHE A 60 9.64 -3.41 -7.68
N GLN A 61 10.69 -2.58 -7.74
CA GLN A 61 11.00 -1.61 -6.68
C GLN A 61 9.97 -0.47 -6.65
N ASP A 62 9.48 -0.02 -7.80
CA ASP A 62 8.39 0.98 -7.86
C ASP A 62 7.12 0.45 -7.17
N ALA A 63 6.83 -0.84 -7.36
CA ALA A 63 5.72 -1.50 -6.67
C ALA A 63 5.93 -1.59 -5.14
N LYS A 64 7.16 -1.89 -4.69
CA LYS A 64 7.51 -1.87 -3.26
C LYS A 64 7.33 -0.48 -2.66
N LEU A 65 7.83 0.55 -3.34
CA LEU A 65 7.72 1.93 -2.89
C LEU A 65 6.25 2.36 -2.77
N PHE A 66 5.41 2.00 -3.74
CA PHE A 66 3.97 2.28 -3.67
C PHE A 66 3.29 1.54 -2.51
N LEU A 67 3.66 0.28 -2.25
CA LEU A 67 3.14 -0.46 -1.10
C LEU A 67 3.57 0.20 0.23
N TYR A 68 4.84 0.60 0.36
CA TYR A 68 5.32 1.32 1.55
C TYR A 68 4.63 2.67 1.73
N MET A 69 4.29 3.35 0.65
CA MET A 69 3.50 4.59 0.69
C MET A 69 2.09 4.35 1.26
N ILE A 70 1.42 3.26 0.85
CA ILE A 70 0.12 2.87 1.42
C ILE A 70 0.26 2.62 2.93
N GLU A 71 1.28 1.87 3.35
CA GLU A 71 1.52 1.57 4.77
C GLU A 71 1.85 2.82 5.59
N GLY A 72 2.69 3.70 5.06
CA GLY A 72 3.01 4.98 5.68
C GLY A 72 1.75 5.84 5.85
N ALA A 73 0.86 5.84 4.85
CA ALA A 73 -0.42 6.55 4.94
C ALA A 73 -1.36 5.96 5.99
N ILE A 74 -1.40 4.63 6.16
CA ILE A 74 -2.13 3.99 7.27
C ILE A 74 -1.54 4.43 8.61
N ILE A 75 -0.23 4.40 8.77
CA ILE A 75 0.43 4.79 10.03
C ILE A 75 0.14 6.27 10.34
N GLN A 76 0.22 7.15 9.34
CA GLN A 76 -0.07 8.57 9.49
C GLN A 76 -1.53 8.84 9.90
N LEU A 77 -2.48 8.06 9.36
CA LEU A 77 -3.89 8.10 9.76
C LEU A 77 -4.13 7.67 11.21
N LEU A 78 -3.34 6.70 11.69
CA LEU A 78 -3.42 6.27 13.08
C LEU A 78 -2.75 7.28 14.02
N SER A 79 -1.79 8.08 13.53
CA SER A 79 -1.03 9.04 14.33
C SER A 79 -1.54 10.48 14.28
N SER A 80 -2.41 10.84 13.33
CA SER A 80 -2.86 12.23 13.14
C SER A 80 -4.32 12.31 12.67
N GLU A 81 -5.02 13.39 13.02
CA GLU A 81 -6.34 13.71 12.44
C GLU A 81 -6.25 14.44 11.07
N GLN A 82 -5.05 14.75 10.57
CA GLN A 82 -4.88 15.58 9.37
C GLN A 82 -4.92 14.76 8.08
N LYS A 83 -6.06 14.80 7.40
CA LYS A 83 -6.30 14.05 6.15
C LYS A 83 -5.65 14.65 4.90
N ASP A 84 -5.31 15.95 4.91
CA ASP A 84 -4.96 16.74 3.71
C ASP A 84 -3.57 16.46 3.10
N GLU A 85 -2.59 15.95 3.86
CA GLU A 85 -1.25 15.67 3.31
C GLU A 85 -1.19 14.42 2.42
N ARG A 86 -2.13 13.49 2.59
CA ARG A 86 -2.07 12.16 1.97
C ARG A 86 -2.27 12.20 0.45
N GLU A 87 -3.21 13.00 -0.02
CA GLU A 87 -3.47 13.16 -1.45
C GLU A 87 -2.27 13.82 -2.15
N ARG A 88 -1.60 14.77 -1.48
CA ARG A 88 -0.37 15.39 -1.98
C ARG A 88 0.77 14.38 -2.13
N VAL A 89 0.98 13.51 -1.15
CA VAL A 89 2.03 12.47 -1.22
C VAL A 89 1.77 11.47 -2.34
N LEU A 90 0.50 11.04 -2.50
CA LEU A 90 0.09 10.18 -3.60
C LEU A 90 0.34 10.84 -4.96
N ASP A 91 -0.07 12.10 -5.12
CA ASP A 91 0.11 12.83 -6.36
C ASP A 91 1.59 13.06 -6.67
N CYS A 92 2.42 13.39 -5.67
CA CYS A 92 3.87 13.47 -5.83
C CYS A 92 4.47 12.16 -6.34
N PHE A 93 4.05 11.01 -5.80
CA PHE A 93 4.50 9.70 -6.28
C PHE A 93 4.05 9.42 -7.71
N LEU A 94 2.79 9.71 -8.04
CA LEU A 94 2.28 9.48 -9.39
C LEU A 94 2.98 10.38 -10.40
N ILE A 95 3.23 11.64 -10.06
CA ILE A 95 3.98 12.57 -10.92
C ILE A 95 5.42 12.10 -11.10
N SER A 96 6.13 11.76 -10.02
CA SER A 96 7.53 11.31 -10.11
C SER A 96 7.68 9.98 -10.84
N THR A 97 6.70 9.09 -10.69
CA THR A 97 6.76 7.74 -11.26
C THR A 97 6.27 7.72 -12.70
N ILE A 98 5.19 8.45 -13.02
CA ILE A 98 4.47 8.37 -14.30
C ILE A 98 4.87 9.51 -15.26
N ASN A 99 5.13 10.74 -14.79
CA ASN A 99 5.32 11.91 -15.66
C ASN A 99 6.78 12.24 -16.00
N TYR A 100 7.75 11.40 -15.63
CA TYR A 100 9.17 11.65 -15.95
C TYR A 100 9.61 11.16 -17.35
N HIS A 101 8.67 10.75 -18.22
CA HIS A 101 8.93 10.43 -19.64
C HIS A 101 7.77 10.84 -20.55
#